data_AF-A0A9W9ZTA8-F1
#
_entry.id   AF-A0A9W9ZTA8-F1
#
_cell.length_a   1.000
_cell.length_b   1.000
_cell.length_c   1.000
_cell.angle_alpha   90.00
_cell.angle_beta   90.00
_cell.angle_gamma   90.00
#
_symmetry.space_group_name_H-M   'P 1'
#
loop_
_entity.id
_entity.type
_entity.pdbx_description
1 polymer ?
#
loop_
_entity_poly.entity_id
_entity_poly.type
_entity_poly.pdbx_seq_one_letter_code
_entity_poly.pdbx_strand_id
1 'polypeptide(L)'
;MRTRSWKEPKKHFPECCWNCLRCHGNSINNQSGAAACVSCPDGSIANDDKSFCEVILSTEVYNTPAGMAVAGACGVGICAVFITFLSLLKQRKTPVVKASSREISYVLLFGLAWCYGLPITFILQPTSLFCQICPFLMSTGIAMVIGSLLAKTNRIARIFSLKTMRTGKAYFLSNRWQLVFVWLCVMMENSIAATWIIISPRKVVRVTYEQDKVTLECMGESVVGVTVWATFNAALILLCTYQAFLVRKVPENYNEAKFIAFSMVTVCISGAVFVPTALGTKGLYRTILTCFLAILCCSVALVCLFGPKLYIIFFRPEKTNHTCPRLNQGLELCAHNTVVRFLP
;
A
#
# COMPACT_ATOMS: atom_id res chain seq x y z
N MET A 1 -37.07 4.76 -42.81
CA MET A 1 -36.32 4.66 -41.53
C MET A 1 -35.79 3.25 -41.41
N ARG A 2 -34.47 3.03 -41.59
CA ARG A 2 -33.83 1.71 -41.42
C ARG A 2 -33.65 1.47 -39.92
N THR A 3 -34.61 0.82 -39.27
CA THR A 3 -34.38 0.26 -37.93
C THR A 3 -33.37 -0.87 -38.08
N ARG A 4 -32.15 -0.68 -37.57
CA ARG A 4 -31.07 -1.67 -37.65
C ARG A 4 -31.34 -2.81 -36.69
N SER A 5 -32.19 -3.72 -37.15
CA SER A 5 -32.59 -4.94 -36.46
C SER A 5 -31.69 -6.11 -36.86
N TRP A 6 -31.54 -7.10 -35.99
CA TRP A 6 -30.90 -8.37 -36.32
C TRP A 6 -31.98 -9.40 -36.71
N LYS A 7 -31.57 -10.41 -37.49
CA LYS A 7 -32.48 -11.42 -38.03
C LYS A 7 -32.52 -12.66 -37.14
N GLU A 8 -33.68 -12.97 -36.61
CA GLU A 8 -33.92 -14.22 -35.88
C GLU A 8 -34.77 -15.18 -36.74
N PRO A 9 -34.32 -16.41 -37.03
CA PRO A 9 -35.10 -17.39 -37.79
C PRO A 9 -36.43 -17.74 -37.10
N LYS A 10 -37.53 -17.77 -37.84
CA LYS A 10 -38.81 -18.23 -37.28
C LYS A 10 -38.81 -19.75 -37.13
N LYS A 11 -39.01 -20.26 -35.91
CA LYS A 11 -39.25 -21.71 -35.70
C LYS A 11 -40.48 -22.14 -36.52
N HIS A 12 -40.35 -23.25 -37.25
CA HIS A 12 -41.39 -23.88 -38.08
C HIS A 12 -41.73 -23.17 -39.42
N PHE A 13 -40.89 -22.25 -39.91
CA PHE A 13 -41.03 -21.63 -41.23
C PHE A 13 -39.80 -21.91 -42.13
N PRO A 14 -39.90 -21.75 -43.46
CA PRO A 14 -38.76 -21.87 -44.39
C PRO A 14 -37.64 -20.87 -44.06
N GLU A 15 -36.40 -21.16 -44.46
CA GLU A 15 -35.20 -20.34 -44.18
C GLU A 15 -35.31 -18.87 -44.64
N CYS A 16 -36.21 -18.58 -45.58
CA CYS A 16 -36.50 -17.23 -46.06
C CYS A 16 -37.28 -16.36 -45.05
N CYS A 17 -37.76 -16.90 -43.93
CA CYS A 17 -38.57 -16.19 -42.94
C CYS A 17 -37.81 -15.90 -41.64
N TRP A 18 -37.62 -14.61 -41.34
CA TRP A 18 -36.99 -14.13 -40.11
C TRP A 18 -37.83 -13.04 -39.43
N ASN A 19 -37.65 -12.91 -38.11
CA ASN A 19 -38.08 -11.76 -37.33
C ASN A 19 -36.96 -10.72 -37.32
N CYS A 20 -37.35 -9.44 -37.36
CA CYS A 20 -36.43 -8.32 -37.19
C CYS A 20 -36.55 -7.79 -35.76
N LEU A 21 -35.60 -8.12 -34.89
CA LEU A 21 -35.57 -7.66 -33.51
C LEU A 21 -34.56 -6.52 -33.32
N ARG A 22 -34.91 -5.52 -32.52
CA ARG A 22 -33.95 -4.48 -32.11
C ARG A 22 -32.95 -5.06 -31.11
N CYS A 23 -31.71 -4.57 -31.19
CA CYS A 23 -30.69 -4.88 -30.20
C CYS A 23 -31.10 -4.34 -28.82
N HIS A 24 -30.99 -5.18 -27.80
CA HIS A 24 -31.33 -4.82 -26.42
C HIS A 24 -30.08 -4.48 -25.61
N GLY A 25 -30.22 -3.59 -24.62
CA GLY A 25 -29.13 -3.20 -23.73
C GLY A 25 -28.00 -2.47 -24.44
N ASN A 26 -26.76 -2.78 -24.05
CA ASN A 26 -25.55 -2.12 -24.55
C ASN A 26 -24.97 -2.82 -25.79
N SER A 27 -25.81 -3.07 -26.80
CA SER A 27 -25.40 -3.74 -28.04
C SER A 27 -25.86 -2.97 -29.28
N ILE A 28 -25.06 -3.01 -30.33
CA ILE A 28 -25.28 -2.31 -31.59
C ILE A 28 -25.38 -3.28 -32.76
N ASN A 29 -25.95 -2.80 -33.86
CA ASN A 29 -25.87 -3.48 -35.15
C ASN A 29 -25.42 -2.50 -36.25
N ASN A 30 -24.18 -2.64 -36.70
CA ASN A 30 -23.62 -1.80 -37.76
C ASN A 30 -23.87 -2.35 -39.19
N GLN A 31 -24.46 -3.54 -39.34
CA GLN A 31 -24.71 -4.14 -40.66
C GLN A 31 -26.19 -4.47 -40.87
N SER A 32 -26.74 -4.02 -41.99
CA SER A 32 -28.14 -4.33 -42.33
C SER A 32 -28.26 -5.82 -42.63
N GLY A 33 -28.98 -6.56 -41.78
CA GLY A 33 -29.18 -8.01 -41.93
C GLY A 33 -28.18 -8.90 -41.18
N ALA A 34 -27.40 -8.36 -40.24
CA ALA A 34 -26.54 -9.16 -39.37
C ALA A 34 -27.32 -10.24 -38.59
N ALA A 35 -26.67 -11.38 -38.36
CA ALA A 35 -27.23 -12.52 -37.62
C ALA A 35 -27.22 -12.31 -36.08
N ALA A 36 -26.45 -11.35 -35.57
CA ALA A 36 -26.35 -11.06 -34.14
C ALA A 36 -25.99 -9.60 -33.86
N CYS A 37 -26.37 -9.10 -32.68
CA CYS A 37 -25.93 -7.80 -32.16
C CYS A 37 -24.54 -7.91 -31.51
N VAL A 38 -23.75 -6.86 -31.62
CA VAL A 38 -22.41 -6.78 -31.02
C VAL A 38 -22.45 -5.88 -29.80
N SER A 39 -21.99 -6.36 -28.65
CA SER A 39 -21.89 -5.54 -27.44
C SER A 39 -20.85 -4.43 -27.59
N CYS A 40 -21.16 -3.25 -27.05
CA CYS A 40 -20.19 -2.17 -27.01
C CYS A 40 -19.03 -2.50 -26.05
N PRO A 41 -17.80 -2.06 -26.37
CA PRO A 41 -16.65 -2.26 -25.49
C PRO A 41 -16.82 -1.49 -24.17
N ASP A 42 -16.10 -1.94 -23.14
CA ASP A 42 -16.06 -1.25 -21.85
C ASP A 42 -15.71 0.23 -22.01
N GLY A 43 -16.41 1.10 -21.28
CA GLY A 43 -16.27 2.54 -21.41
C GLY A 43 -17.13 3.18 -22.51
N SER A 44 -18.00 2.42 -23.18
CA SER A 44 -18.90 2.94 -24.21
C SER A 44 -20.32 2.40 -24.09
N ILE A 45 -21.28 3.20 -24.54
CA ILE A 45 -22.72 2.89 -24.57
C ILE A 45 -23.26 2.92 -25.99
N ALA A 46 -24.17 2.02 -26.32
CA ALA A 46 -24.88 2.03 -27.59
C ALA A 46 -25.81 3.25 -27.68
N ASN A 47 -25.63 4.09 -28.71
CA ASN A 47 -26.51 5.22 -29.01
C ASN A 47 -28.00 4.77 -29.12
N ASP A 48 -28.95 5.68 -28.99
CA ASP A 48 -30.40 5.47 -29.07
C ASP A 48 -30.80 4.69 -30.34
N ASP A 49 -30.14 4.97 -31.46
CA ASP A 49 -30.34 4.29 -32.74
C ASP A 49 -29.64 2.92 -32.84
N LYS A 50 -28.96 2.46 -31.78
CA LYS A 50 -28.19 1.22 -31.68
C LYS A 50 -27.25 0.99 -32.88
N SER A 51 -26.73 2.08 -33.43
CA SER A 51 -25.96 2.09 -34.68
C SER A 51 -24.45 2.12 -34.44
N PHE A 52 -24.00 2.84 -33.42
CA PHE A 52 -22.59 2.92 -33.01
C PHE A 52 -22.47 3.08 -31.49
N CYS A 53 -21.29 2.81 -30.97
CA CYS A 53 -20.97 2.95 -29.54
C CYS A 53 -20.42 4.35 -29.27
N GLU A 54 -21.07 5.08 -28.36
CA GLU A 54 -20.65 6.37 -27.84
C GLU A 54 -19.80 6.21 -26.60
N VAL A 55 -18.74 6.99 -26.52
CA VAL A 55 -17.75 6.89 -25.44
C VAL A 55 -18.25 7.68 -24.24
N ILE A 56 -18.42 7.03 -23.08
CA ILE A 56 -18.87 7.68 -21.85
C ILE A 56 -17.71 8.52 -21.27
N LEU A 57 -17.99 9.71 -20.73
CA LEU A 57 -16.99 10.52 -20.04
C LEU A 57 -16.56 9.82 -18.74
N SER A 58 -15.25 9.73 -18.49
CA SER A 58 -14.76 9.10 -17.27
C SER A 58 -15.01 9.98 -16.04
N THR A 59 -15.59 9.41 -15.00
CA THR A 59 -15.65 9.99 -13.66
C THR A 59 -14.25 10.11 -13.10
N GLU A 60 -13.84 11.33 -12.77
CA GLU A 60 -12.60 11.57 -12.05
C GLU A 60 -12.80 11.25 -10.56
N VAL A 61 -12.00 10.32 -10.03
CA VAL A 61 -12.10 9.90 -8.63
C VAL A 61 -11.91 11.08 -7.69
N TYR A 62 -11.03 12.02 -8.04
CA TYR A 62 -10.75 13.24 -7.26
C TYR A 62 -11.99 14.11 -7.00
N ASN A 63 -12.89 14.25 -7.97
CA ASN A 63 -14.08 15.11 -7.83
C ASN A 63 -15.18 14.49 -6.96
N THR A 64 -14.98 13.25 -6.49
CA THR A 64 -15.94 12.59 -5.61
C THR A 64 -15.66 12.91 -4.14
N PRO A 65 -16.69 12.99 -3.27
CA PRO A 65 -16.50 13.25 -1.84
C PRO A 65 -15.52 12.29 -1.17
N ALA A 66 -15.56 11.01 -1.57
CA ALA A 66 -14.65 10.00 -1.08
C ALA A 66 -13.21 10.23 -1.57
N GLY A 67 -13.01 10.58 -2.84
CA GLY A 67 -11.69 10.94 -3.38
C GLY A 67 -11.07 12.14 -2.66
N MET A 68 -11.85 13.20 -2.43
CA MET A 68 -11.41 14.36 -1.66
C MET A 68 -11.07 14.01 -0.20
N ALA A 69 -11.88 13.18 0.45
CA ALA A 69 -11.61 12.72 1.82
C ALA A 69 -10.29 11.93 1.90
N VAL A 70 -10.04 11.05 0.93
CA VAL A 70 -8.79 10.28 0.85
C VAL A 70 -7.58 11.19 0.57
N ALA A 71 -7.70 12.17 -0.33
CA ALA A 71 -6.66 13.15 -0.59
C ALA A 71 -6.34 14.00 0.66
N GLY A 72 -7.38 14.45 1.37
CA GLY A 72 -7.23 15.17 2.64
C GLY A 72 -6.53 14.33 3.72
N ALA A 73 -6.92 13.06 3.87
CA ALA A 73 -6.28 12.14 4.81
C ALA A 73 -4.78 11.90 4.47
N CYS A 74 -4.44 11.81 3.18
CA CYS A 74 -3.04 11.74 2.74
C CYS A 74 -2.26 13.00 3.11
N GLY A 75 -2.83 14.19 2.86
CA GLY A 75 -2.23 15.46 3.22
C GLY A 75 -1.96 15.57 4.73
N VAL A 76 -2.94 15.22 5.56
CA VAL A 76 -2.79 15.17 7.02
C VAL A 76 -1.69 14.18 7.42
N GLY A 77 -1.67 12.98 6.81
CA GLY A 77 -0.64 11.96 7.05
C GLY A 77 0.77 12.45 6.72
N ILE A 78 0.97 13.09 5.56
CA ILE A 78 2.26 13.66 5.14
C ILE A 78 2.71 14.75 6.13
N CYS A 79 1.80 15.66 6.50
CA CYS A 79 2.08 16.69 7.51
C CYS A 79 2.49 16.07 8.85
N ALA A 80 1.79 15.04 9.32
CA ALA A 80 2.13 14.34 10.56
C ALA A 80 3.50 13.66 10.49
N VAL A 81 3.85 13.02 9.36
CA VAL A 81 5.18 12.45 9.13
C VAL A 81 6.25 13.55 9.18
N PHE A 82 6.02 14.69 8.54
CA PHE A 82 6.97 15.80 8.52
C PHE A 82 7.20 16.40 9.91
N ILE A 83 6.13 16.63 10.67
CA ILE A 83 6.21 17.08 12.07
C ILE A 83 6.99 16.07 12.92
N THR A 84 6.70 14.78 12.75
CA THR A 84 7.42 13.70 13.44
C THR A 84 8.91 13.72 13.11
N PHE A 85 9.25 13.85 11.82
CA PHE A 85 10.62 13.91 11.34
C PHE A 85 11.38 15.10 11.94
N LEU A 86 10.82 16.31 11.86
CA LEU A 86 11.41 17.52 12.44
C LEU A 86 11.60 17.41 13.96
N SER A 87 10.62 16.84 14.66
CA SER A 87 10.69 16.62 16.11
C SER A 87 11.85 15.69 16.47
N LEU A 88 12.01 14.58 15.74
CA LEU A 88 13.12 13.65 15.93
C LEU A 88 14.48 14.25 15.54
N LEU A 89 14.53 15.13 14.53
CA LEU A 89 15.76 15.84 14.17
C LEU A 89 16.18 16.83 15.26
N LYS A 90 15.23 17.61 15.80
CA LYS A 90 15.47 18.57 16.89
C LYS A 90 15.96 17.84 18.15
N GLN A 91 15.36 16.69 18.45
CA GLN A 91 15.68 15.85 19.59
C GLN A 91 16.77 14.80 19.31
N ARG A 92 17.55 14.92 18.22
CA ARG A 92 18.53 13.90 17.81
C ARG A 92 19.57 13.52 18.87
N LYS A 93 19.84 14.40 19.84
CA LYS A 93 20.83 14.19 20.92
C LYS A 93 20.25 13.49 22.15
N THR A 94 18.92 13.33 22.25
CA THR A 94 18.29 12.79 23.45
C THR A 94 18.41 11.27 23.50
N PRO A 95 18.52 10.67 24.70
CA PRO A 95 18.75 9.23 24.85
C PRO A 95 17.61 8.40 24.24
N VAL A 96 16.37 8.91 24.28
CA VAL A 96 15.18 8.30 23.68
C VAL A 96 15.37 8.09 22.17
N VAL A 97 15.85 9.13 21.46
CA VAL A 97 16.07 9.07 20.02
C VAL A 97 17.34 8.30 19.68
N LYS A 98 18.38 8.35 20.52
CA LYS A 98 19.64 7.62 20.30
C LYS A 98 19.50 6.10 20.49
N ALA A 99 18.64 5.65 21.41
CA ALA A 99 18.40 4.23 21.68
C ALA A 99 17.64 3.55 20.53
N SER A 100 16.65 4.24 19.96
CA SER A 100 15.98 3.80 18.73
C SER A 100 16.92 4.03 17.55
N SER A 101 17.18 3.04 16.69
CA SER A 101 18.05 3.21 15.51
C SER A 101 17.61 4.44 14.68
N ARG A 102 18.31 5.58 14.83
CA ARG A 102 17.90 6.88 14.26
C ARG A 102 17.75 6.81 12.74
N GLU A 103 18.79 6.30 12.08
CA GLU A 103 18.83 6.19 10.63
C GLU A 103 17.66 5.37 10.08
N ILE A 104 17.36 4.22 10.71
CA ILE A 104 16.26 3.34 10.29
C ILE A 104 14.90 4.00 10.55
N SER A 105 14.79 4.80 11.60
CA SER A 105 13.57 5.56 11.87
C SER A 105 13.34 6.67 10.85
N TYR A 106 14.39 7.30 10.34
CA TYR A 106 14.30 8.27 9.24
C TYR A 106 13.91 7.60 7.92
N VAL A 107 14.51 6.46 7.59
CA VAL A 107 14.13 5.67 6.40
C VAL A 107 12.67 5.22 6.49
N LEU A 108 12.22 4.76 7.67
CA LEU A 108 10.82 4.40 7.89
C LEU A 108 9.87 5.59 7.70
N LEU A 109 10.19 6.77 8.24
CA LEU A 109 9.37 7.98 8.04
C LEU A 109 9.33 8.41 6.57
N PHE A 110 10.46 8.34 5.87
CA PHE A 110 10.50 8.61 4.43
C PHE A 110 9.63 7.63 3.65
N GLY A 111 9.70 6.33 3.96
CA GLY A 111 8.81 5.31 3.39
C GLY A 111 7.33 5.58 3.68
N LEU A 112 6.98 6.00 4.90
CA LEU A 112 5.61 6.37 5.25
C LEU A 112 5.12 7.60 4.46
N ALA A 113 5.94 8.66 4.33
CA ALA A 113 5.61 9.82 3.51
C ALA A 113 5.36 9.41 2.05
N TRP A 114 6.21 8.53 1.52
CA TRP A 114 6.06 7.97 0.17
C TRP A 114 4.74 7.20 0.03
N CYS A 115 4.42 6.32 0.98
CA CYS A 115 3.18 5.55 0.98
C CYS A 115 1.93 6.42 1.14
N TYR A 116 1.98 7.55 1.85
CA TYR A 116 0.89 8.53 1.86
C TYR A 116 0.76 9.30 0.53
N GLY A 117 1.85 9.47 -0.21
CA GLY A 117 1.82 10.11 -1.53
C GLY A 117 1.22 9.23 -2.62
N LEU A 118 1.38 7.90 -2.54
CA LEU A 118 0.90 6.97 -3.56
C LEU A 118 -0.62 7.04 -3.81
N PRO A 119 -1.50 7.03 -2.80
CA PRO A 119 -2.95 7.19 -3.02
C PRO A 119 -3.33 8.44 -3.82
N ILE A 120 -2.60 9.55 -3.66
CA ILE A 120 -2.85 10.79 -4.41
C ILE A 120 -2.69 10.51 -5.91
N THR A 121 -1.66 9.76 -6.30
CA THR A 121 -1.43 9.39 -7.71
C THR A 121 -2.50 8.45 -8.27
N PHE A 122 -3.19 7.68 -7.43
CA PHE A 122 -4.29 6.80 -7.85
C PHE A 122 -5.63 7.51 -7.99
N ILE A 123 -5.83 8.61 -7.26
CA ILE A 123 -7.07 9.40 -7.32
C ILE A 123 -7.04 10.42 -8.46
N LEU A 124 -5.84 10.90 -8.79
CA LEU A 124 -5.63 11.71 -9.98
C LEU A 124 -5.83 10.87 -11.24
N GLN A 125 -6.15 11.54 -12.35
CA GLN A 125 -6.39 10.89 -13.62
C GLN A 125 -5.13 10.08 -14.05
N PRO A 126 -5.25 8.76 -14.29
CA PRO A 126 -4.10 7.93 -14.60
C PRO A 126 -3.56 8.27 -15.98
N THR A 127 -2.26 8.59 -16.07
CA THR A 127 -1.56 8.74 -17.34
C THR A 127 -0.85 7.44 -17.72
N SER A 128 -0.53 7.28 -19.01
CA SER A 128 0.19 6.10 -19.50
C SER A 128 1.53 5.91 -18.77
N LEU A 129 2.28 6.99 -18.54
CA LEU A 129 3.54 6.96 -17.80
C LEU A 129 3.31 6.50 -16.36
N PHE A 130 2.35 7.10 -15.64
CA PHE A 130 2.07 6.74 -14.25
C PHE A 130 1.63 5.28 -14.14
N CYS A 131 0.80 4.76 -15.05
CA CYS A 131 0.44 3.34 -15.04
C CYS A 131 1.64 2.41 -15.09
N GLN A 132 2.66 2.74 -15.89
CA GLN A 132 3.87 1.92 -16.01
C GLN A 132 4.73 1.98 -14.74
N ILE A 133 4.95 3.17 -14.19
CA ILE A 133 5.86 3.34 -13.04
C ILE A 133 5.22 3.05 -11.68
N CYS A 134 3.88 3.12 -11.56
CA CYS A 134 3.20 2.95 -10.28
C CYS A 134 3.51 1.63 -9.53
N PRO A 135 3.70 0.44 -10.16
CA PRO A 135 4.10 -0.76 -9.43
C PRO A 135 5.47 -0.59 -8.76
N PHE A 136 6.40 0.07 -9.44
CA PHE A 136 7.73 0.36 -8.93
C PHE A 136 7.66 1.32 -7.76
N LEU A 137 6.88 2.40 -7.88
CA LEU A 137 6.69 3.37 -6.80
C LEU A 137 6.02 2.73 -5.56
N MET A 138 5.02 1.85 -5.77
CA MET A 138 4.39 1.08 -4.70
C MET A 138 5.38 0.14 -4.01
N SER A 139 6.13 -0.63 -4.79
CA SER A 139 7.11 -1.59 -4.27
C SER A 139 8.20 -0.89 -3.48
N THR A 140 8.69 0.26 -3.96
CA THR A 140 9.68 1.07 -3.25
C THR A 140 9.17 1.51 -1.88
N GLY A 141 7.95 2.07 -1.79
CA GLY A 141 7.37 2.52 -0.53
C GLY A 141 7.18 1.38 0.47
N ILE A 142 6.56 0.28 0.03
CA ILE A 142 6.31 -0.90 0.86
C ILE A 142 7.64 -1.49 1.34
N ALA A 143 8.64 -1.62 0.47
CA ALA A 143 9.96 -2.14 0.81
C ALA A 143 10.68 -1.28 1.85
N MET A 144 10.59 0.05 1.75
CA MET A 144 11.17 0.95 2.76
C MET A 144 10.52 0.76 4.12
N VAL A 145 9.19 0.65 4.18
CA VAL A 145 8.44 0.47 5.43
C VAL A 145 8.71 -0.91 6.03
N ILE A 146 8.41 -1.98 5.29
CA ILE A 146 8.55 -3.36 5.74
C ILE A 146 10.01 -3.72 6.00
N GLY A 147 10.93 -3.31 5.12
CA GLY A 147 12.36 -3.51 5.32
C GLY A 147 12.89 -2.83 6.57
N SER A 148 12.45 -1.60 6.87
CA SER A 148 12.83 -0.90 8.10
C SER A 148 12.25 -1.56 9.35
N LEU A 149 11.01 -2.06 9.29
CA LEU A 149 10.39 -2.81 10.38
C LEU A 149 11.12 -4.13 10.64
N LEU A 150 11.43 -4.89 9.59
CA LEU A 150 12.25 -6.10 9.65
C LEU A 150 13.64 -5.82 10.24
N ALA A 151 14.31 -4.74 9.81
CA ALA A 151 15.61 -4.37 10.35
C ALA A 151 15.55 -4.08 11.86
N LYS A 152 14.46 -3.43 12.32
CA LYS A 152 14.21 -3.15 13.75
C LYS A 152 13.90 -4.43 14.52
N THR A 153 12.97 -5.26 14.07
CA THR A 153 12.59 -6.50 14.76
C THR A 153 13.74 -7.49 14.81
N ASN A 154 14.50 -7.64 13.73
CA ASN A 154 15.69 -8.50 13.68
C ASN A 154 16.79 -8.02 14.64
N ARG A 155 17.01 -6.70 14.77
CA ARG A 155 17.93 -6.16 15.78
C ARG A 155 17.48 -6.52 17.20
N ILE A 156 16.20 -6.34 17.52
CA ILE A 156 15.64 -6.71 18.83
C ILE A 156 15.79 -8.22 19.06
N ALA A 157 15.45 -9.05 18.08
CA ALA A 157 15.56 -10.50 18.17
C ALA A 157 17.01 -10.96 18.42
N ARG A 158 18.00 -10.32 17.78
CA ARG A 158 19.42 -10.63 17.99
C ARG A 158 19.93 -10.21 19.36
N ILE A 159 19.52 -9.04 19.85
CA ILE A 159 19.86 -8.55 21.20
C ILE A 159 19.36 -9.54 22.25
N PHE A 160 18.11 -9.97 22.14
CA PHE A 160 17.46 -10.87 23.10
C PHE A 160 17.59 -12.36 22.78
N SER A 161 18.46 -12.73 21.82
CA SER A 161 18.68 -14.15 21.49
C SER A 161 19.42 -14.86 22.63
N LEU A 162 19.07 -16.13 22.88
CA LEU A 162 19.74 -16.97 23.89
C LEU A 162 21.26 -17.04 23.69
N LYS A 163 21.71 -17.04 22.44
CA LYS A 163 23.13 -17.02 22.09
C LYS A 163 23.82 -15.73 22.56
N THR A 164 23.20 -14.57 22.33
CA THR A 164 23.70 -13.28 22.81
C THR A 164 23.68 -13.21 24.33
N MET A 165 22.59 -13.62 24.96
CA MET A 165 22.46 -13.67 26.43
C MET A 165 23.56 -14.53 27.07
N ARG A 166 23.94 -15.65 26.43
CA ARG A 166 24.97 -16.57 26.94
C ARG A 166 26.41 -16.15 26.65
N THR A 167 26.66 -15.48 25.51
CA THR A 167 28.03 -15.18 25.04
C THR A 167 28.42 -13.70 25.12
N GLY A 168 27.46 -12.81 25.38
CA GLY A 168 27.65 -11.36 25.39
C GLY A 168 27.96 -10.73 24.03
N LYS A 169 28.09 -11.53 22.95
CA LYS A 169 28.47 -11.06 21.62
C LYS A 169 27.29 -11.14 20.66
N ALA A 170 26.86 -10.00 20.15
CA ALA A 170 25.86 -9.91 19.09
C ALA A 170 26.47 -9.30 17.83
N TYR A 171 26.28 -9.97 16.69
CA TYR A 171 26.81 -9.52 15.40
C TYR A 171 25.75 -8.77 14.58
N PHE A 172 26.21 -7.81 13.77
CA PHE A 172 25.38 -6.98 12.87
C PHE A 172 24.37 -6.04 13.55
N LEU A 173 24.71 -5.51 14.73
CA LEU A 173 23.88 -4.52 15.44
C LEU A 173 24.10 -3.08 14.98
N SER A 174 25.11 -2.84 14.13
CA SER A 174 25.43 -1.49 13.66
C SER A 174 24.35 -0.94 12.72
N ASN A 175 24.02 0.34 12.87
CA ASN A 175 23.08 1.04 12.00
C ASN A 175 23.47 0.98 10.52
N ARG A 176 24.78 0.95 10.21
CA ARG A 176 25.27 0.80 8.82
C ARG A 176 24.81 -0.52 8.20
N TRP A 177 24.92 -1.63 8.93
CA TRP A 177 24.45 -2.93 8.46
C TRP A 177 22.94 -2.97 8.28
N GLN A 178 22.19 -2.32 9.18
CA GLN A 178 20.73 -2.22 9.04
C GLN A 178 20.33 -1.43 7.79
N LEU A 179 21.03 -0.33 7.48
CA LEU A 179 20.77 0.46 6.27
C LEU A 179 21.06 -0.36 5.00
N VAL A 180 22.19 -1.07 4.97
CA VAL A 180 22.52 -1.98 3.86
C VAL A 180 21.44 -3.05 3.70
N PHE A 181 20.95 -3.62 4.81
CA PHE A 181 19.85 -4.59 4.77
C PHE A 181 18.57 -4.01 4.17
N VAL A 182 18.13 -2.83 4.62
CA VAL A 182 16.93 -2.17 4.06
C VAL A 182 17.13 -1.87 2.58
N TRP A 183 18.31 -1.39 2.19
CA TRP A 183 18.63 -1.11 0.79
C TRP A 183 18.55 -2.36 -0.08
N LEU A 184 19.07 -3.50 0.40
CA LEU A 184 18.94 -4.80 -0.29
C LEU A 184 17.47 -5.23 -0.43
N CYS A 185 16.64 -5.05 0.61
CA CYS A 185 15.21 -5.32 0.52
C CYS A 185 14.52 -4.46 -0.55
N VAL A 186 14.86 -3.16 -0.61
CA VAL A 186 14.33 -2.24 -1.63
C VAL A 186 14.76 -2.66 -3.03
N MET A 187 16.03 -3.02 -3.23
CA MET A 187 16.53 -3.48 -4.54
C MET A 187 15.85 -4.77 -4.99
N MET A 188 15.62 -5.71 -4.07
CA MET A 188 14.92 -6.96 -4.36
C MET A 188 13.44 -6.74 -4.72
N GLU A 189 12.71 -5.90 -3.98
CA GLU A 189 11.32 -5.56 -4.32
C GLU A 189 11.22 -4.84 -5.67
N ASN A 190 12.13 -3.90 -5.92
CA ASN A 190 12.15 -3.15 -7.17
C ASN A 190 12.53 -3.99 -8.38
N SER A 191 13.38 -5.02 -8.23
CA SER A 191 13.69 -5.93 -9.33
C SER A 191 12.48 -6.81 -9.68
N ILE A 192 11.72 -7.26 -8.68
CA ILE A 192 10.45 -8.00 -8.89
C ILE A 192 9.43 -7.08 -9.59
N ALA A 193 9.28 -5.84 -9.13
CA ALA A 193 8.39 -4.86 -9.74
C ALA A 193 8.78 -4.51 -11.18
N ALA A 194 10.08 -4.33 -11.45
CA ALA A 194 10.59 -4.09 -12.80
C ALA A 194 10.30 -5.28 -13.73
N THR A 195 10.52 -6.51 -13.24
CA THR A 195 10.20 -7.73 -13.99
C THR A 195 8.70 -7.81 -14.29
N TRP A 196 7.84 -7.47 -13.33
CA TRP A 196 6.39 -7.39 -13.55
C TRP A 196 6.05 -6.38 -14.65
N ILE A 197 6.61 -5.16 -14.62
CA ILE A 197 6.37 -4.13 -15.63
C ILE A 197 6.78 -4.59 -17.04
N ILE A 198 7.91 -5.30 -17.16
CA ILE A 198 8.41 -5.82 -18.45
C ILE A 198 7.50 -6.92 -19.00
N ILE A 199 7.07 -7.87 -18.16
CA ILE A 199 6.25 -9.01 -18.59
C ILE A 199 4.81 -8.60 -18.92
N SER A 200 4.24 -7.66 -18.15
CA SER A 200 2.83 -7.26 -18.26
C SER A 200 2.75 -5.73 -18.18
N PRO A 201 3.09 -5.02 -19.29
CA PRO A 201 3.05 -3.57 -19.34
C PRO A 201 1.63 -3.09 -19.08
N ARG A 202 1.49 -2.08 -18.21
CA ARG A 202 0.16 -1.60 -17.80
C ARG A 202 -0.31 -0.45 -18.68
N LYS A 203 -1.54 -0.55 -19.15
CA LYS A 203 -2.19 0.46 -20.01
C LYS A 203 -3.37 1.09 -19.27
N VAL A 204 -3.67 2.34 -19.65
CA VAL A 204 -4.87 3.02 -19.17
C VAL A 204 -6.06 2.42 -19.92
N VAL A 205 -7.01 1.87 -19.18
CA VAL A 205 -8.24 1.27 -19.73
C VAL A 205 -9.46 1.90 -19.09
N ARG A 206 -10.56 1.94 -19.83
CA ARG A 206 -11.86 2.40 -19.34
C ARG A 206 -12.59 1.23 -18.69
N VAL A 207 -13.09 1.42 -17.49
CA VAL A 207 -13.78 0.40 -16.71
C VAL A 207 -15.17 0.90 -16.37
N THR A 208 -16.18 0.20 -16.88
CA THR A 208 -17.58 0.41 -16.52
C THR A 208 -17.86 -0.28 -15.19
N TYR A 209 -18.32 0.46 -14.18
CA TYR A 209 -18.62 -0.09 -12.85
C TYR A 209 -20.10 0.01 -12.45
N GLU A 210 -20.86 0.88 -13.13
CA GLU A 210 -22.34 0.95 -13.14
C GLU A 210 -22.79 1.20 -14.59
N GLN A 211 -24.09 1.04 -14.91
CA GLN A 211 -24.62 1.08 -16.30
C GLN A 211 -24.08 2.26 -17.13
N ASP A 212 -23.98 3.45 -16.53
CA ASP A 212 -23.54 4.68 -17.22
C ASP A 212 -22.34 5.35 -16.54
N LYS A 213 -21.59 4.63 -15.67
CA LYS A 213 -20.43 5.20 -14.98
C LYS A 213 -19.15 4.47 -15.32
N VAL A 214 -18.18 5.25 -15.77
CA VAL A 214 -16.88 4.79 -16.25
C VAL A 214 -15.79 5.48 -15.46
N THR A 215 -14.74 4.74 -15.11
CA THR A 215 -13.50 5.32 -14.59
C THR A 215 -12.32 4.83 -15.42
N LEU A 216 -11.19 5.54 -15.31
CA LEU A 216 -9.93 5.09 -15.88
C LEU A 216 -9.16 4.29 -14.84
N GLU A 217 -8.65 3.12 -15.22
CA GLU A 217 -7.79 2.29 -14.37
C GLU A 217 -6.52 1.87 -15.11
N CYS A 218 -5.48 1.55 -14.35
CA CYS A 218 -4.27 0.91 -14.86
C CYS A 218 -4.43 -0.61 -14.81
N MET A 219 -4.62 -1.25 -15.96
CA MET A 219 -4.66 -2.71 -16.06
C MET A 219 -3.46 -3.25 -16.83
N GLY A 220 -2.92 -4.37 -16.36
CA GLY A 220 -1.96 -5.16 -17.10
C GLY A 220 -2.67 -6.19 -17.98
N GLU A 221 -2.01 -6.66 -19.02
CA GLU A 221 -2.56 -7.68 -19.93
C GLU A 221 -2.69 -9.06 -19.26
N SER A 222 -1.84 -9.33 -18.26
CA SER A 222 -1.84 -10.57 -17.47
C SER A 222 -1.82 -10.30 -15.97
N VAL A 223 -2.57 -11.13 -15.23
CA VAL A 223 -2.60 -11.13 -13.76
C VAL A 223 -1.37 -11.78 -13.12
N VAL A 224 -0.56 -12.52 -13.88
CA VAL A 224 0.56 -13.30 -13.34
C VAL A 224 1.54 -12.41 -12.56
N GLY A 225 1.90 -11.25 -13.11
CA GLY A 225 2.87 -10.37 -12.47
C GLY A 225 2.35 -9.74 -11.16
N VAL A 226 1.07 -9.35 -11.11
CA VAL A 226 0.47 -8.86 -9.86
C VAL A 226 0.36 -9.97 -8.82
N THR A 227 0.07 -11.21 -9.23
CA THR A 227 0.02 -12.36 -8.33
C THR A 227 1.38 -12.66 -7.74
N VAL A 228 2.45 -12.75 -8.57
CA VAL A 228 3.81 -12.99 -8.09
C VAL A 228 4.27 -11.91 -7.10
N TRP A 229 4.06 -10.64 -7.46
CA TRP A 229 4.39 -9.51 -6.61
C TRP A 229 3.62 -9.53 -5.27
N ALA A 230 2.31 -9.80 -5.32
CA ALA A 230 1.46 -9.88 -4.13
C ALA A 230 1.84 -11.06 -3.23
N THR A 231 2.14 -12.23 -3.79
CA THR A 231 2.60 -13.41 -3.04
C THR A 231 3.92 -13.15 -2.33
N PHE A 232 4.86 -12.48 -3.02
CA PHE A 232 6.13 -12.09 -2.42
C PHE A 232 5.95 -11.14 -1.24
N ASN A 233 5.15 -10.07 -1.43
CA ASN A 233 4.85 -9.11 -0.37
C ASN A 233 4.10 -9.75 0.81
N ALA A 234 3.17 -10.68 0.54
CA ALA A 234 2.47 -11.43 1.57
C ALA A 234 3.45 -12.28 2.41
N ALA A 235 4.42 -12.96 1.77
CA ALA A 235 5.44 -13.72 2.46
C ALA A 235 6.33 -12.83 3.35
N LEU A 236 6.73 -11.65 2.86
CA LEU A 236 7.49 -10.68 3.66
C LEU A 236 6.71 -10.17 4.87
N ILE A 237 5.43 -9.85 4.68
CA ILE A 237 4.53 -9.42 5.76
C ILE A 237 4.42 -10.52 6.82
N LEU A 238 4.19 -11.77 6.41
CA LEU A 238 4.10 -12.91 7.33
C LEU A 238 5.41 -13.14 8.09
N LEU A 239 6.56 -13.07 7.40
CA LEU A 239 7.88 -13.17 8.03
C LEU A 239 8.09 -12.06 9.06
N CYS A 240 7.72 -10.83 8.73
CA CYS A 240 7.89 -9.69 9.63
C CYS A 240 6.95 -9.79 10.84
N THR A 241 5.71 -10.26 10.63
CA THR A 241 4.75 -10.51 11.71
C THR A 241 5.21 -11.63 12.63
N TYR A 242 5.75 -12.73 12.07
CA TYR A 242 6.34 -13.81 12.84
C TYR A 242 7.48 -13.30 13.74
N GLN A 243 8.42 -12.52 13.17
CA GLN A 243 9.50 -11.92 13.95
C GLN A 243 8.98 -10.97 15.02
N ALA A 244 8.01 -10.11 14.71
CA ALA A 244 7.40 -9.19 15.66
C ALA A 244 6.73 -9.92 16.83
N PHE A 245 6.07 -11.05 16.56
CA PHE A 245 5.46 -11.88 17.60
C PHE A 245 6.50 -12.51 18.53
N LEU A 246 7.63 -12.99 17.98
CA LEU A 246 8.73 -13.54 18.79
C LEU A 246 9.30 -12.49 19.76
N VAL A 247 9.53 -11.26 19.30
CA VAL A 247 10.09 -10.20 20.15
C VAL A 247 9.07 -9.59 21.12
N ARG A 248 7.77 -9.89 21.01
CA ARG A 248 6.77 -9.43 21.99
C ARG A 248 7.01 -9.98 23.41
N LYS A 249 7.66 -11.14 23.52
CA LYS A 249 7.95 -11.83 24.79
C LYS A 249 9.18 -11.27 25.50
N VAL A 250 9.87 -10.30 24.91
CA VAL A 250 10.96 -9.55 25.55
C VAL A 250 10.41 -8.86 26.81
N PRO A 251 11.15 -8.82 27.93
CA PRO A 251 10.67 -8.33 29.23
C PRO A 251 9.91 -7.00 29.13
N GLU A 252 8.84 -6.89 29.93
CA GLU A 252 7.75 -5.87 29.86
C GLU A 252 8.19 -4.42 29.71
N ASN A 253 9.42 -4.15 30.09
CA ASN A 253 10.16 -2.91 29.98
C ASN A 253 10.34 -2.40 28.53
N TYR A 254 10.12 -3.23 27.50
CA TYR A 254 10.24 -2.87 26.07
C TYR A 254 8.89 -2.69 25.37
N ASN A 255 8.13 -1.66 25.77
CA ASN A 255 6.83 -1.33 25.16
C ASN A 255 6.88 -1.09 23.63
N GLU A 256 8.05 -0.74 23.07
CA GLU A 256 8.25 -0.57 21.61
C GLU A 256 7.95 -1.86 20.81
N ALA A 257 8.26 -3.04 21.35
CA ALA A 257 8.01 -4.30 20.65
C ALA A 257 6.51 -4.62 20.51
N LYS A 258 5.70 -4.25 21.52
CA LYS A 258 4.24 -4.43 21.49
C LYS A 258 3.61 -3.56 20.39
N PHE A 259 4.03 -2.31 20.27
CA PHE A 259 3.55 -1.40 19.23
C PHE A 259 3.97 -1.85 17.82
N ILE A 260 5.18 -2.39 17.66
CA ILE A 260 5.61 -2.99 16.38
C ILE A 260 4.73 -4.19 16.02
N ALA A 261 4.47 -5.08 16.97
CA ALA A 261 3.59 -6.24 16.72
C ALA A 261 2.17 -5.81 16.32
N PHE A 262 1.59 -4.80 17.00
CA PHE A 262 0.29 -4.26 16.64
C PHE A 262 0.28 -3.70 15.20
N SER A 263 1.28 -2.89 14.86
CA SER A 263 1.42 -2.34 13.50
C SER A 263 1.54 -3.45 12.43
N MET A 264 2.29 -4.52 12.72
CA MET A 264 2.45 -5.63 11.78
C MET A 264 1.17 -6.45 11.61
N VAL A 265 0.39 -6.64 12.67
CA VAL A 265 -0.92 -7.29 12.60
C VAL A 265 -1.88 -6.47 11.74
N THR A 266 -1.91 -5.14 11.88
CA THR A 266 -2.73 -4.29 11.01
C THR A 266 -2.34 -4.44 9.55
N VAL A 267 -1.04 -4.46 9.23
CA VAL A 267 -0.56 -4.68 7.85
C VAL A 267 -0.99 -6.05 7.32
N CYS A 268 -0.91 -7.12 8.13
CA CYS A 268 -1.44 -8.44 7.75
C CYS A 268 -2.93 -8.40 7.41
N ILE A 269 -3.74 -7.77 8.27
CA ILE A 269 -5.20 -7.68 8.07
C ILE A 269 -5.50 -6.89 6.79
N SER A 270 -4.86 -5.73 6.60
CA SER A 270 -5.06 -4.93 5.39
C SER A 270 -4.60 -5.66 4.13
N GLY A 271 -3.49 -6.40 4.19
CA GLY A 271 -3.04 -7.27 3.09
C GLY A 271 -4.04 -8.39 2.77
N ALA A 272 -4.65 -8.99 3.79
CA ALA A 272 -5.70 -9.99 3.60
C ALA A 272 -6.97 -9.41 2.98
N VAL A 273 -7.37 -8.18 3.35
CA VAL A 273 -8.55 -7.48 2.78
C VAL A 273 -8.27 -6.95 1.36
N PHE A 274 -7.02 -6.70 1.01
CA PHE A 274 -6.64 -6.24 -0.33
C PHE A 274 -7.03 -7.25 -1.43
N VAL A 275 -6.88 -8.55 -1.17
CA VAL A 275 -7.20 -9.61 -2.16
C VAL A 275 -8.69 -9.62 -2.56
N PRO A 276 -9.66 -9.75 -1.63
CA PRO A 276 -11.08 -9.71 -1.99
C PRO A 276 -11.49 -8.33 -2.51
N THR A 277 -10.84 -7.24 -2.06
CA THR A 277 -11.07 -5.91 -2.64
C THR A 277 -10.68 -5.87 -4.12
N ALA A 278 -9.50 -6.38 -4.46
CA ALA A 278 -8.97 -6.35 -5.82
C ALA A 278 -9.76 -7.24 -6.80
N LEU A 279 -10.38 -8.31 -6.31
CA LEU A 279 -11.16 -9.25 -7.13
C LEU A 279 -12.66 -8.96 -7.14
N GLY A 280 -13.21 -8.49 -6.02
CA GLY A 280 -14.65 -8.30 -5.81
C GLY A 280 -15.17 -6.91 -6.12
N THR A 281 -14.29 -5.91 -6.26
CA THR A 281 -14.69 -4.53 -6.56
C THR A 281 -14.08 -4.04 -7.86
N LYS A 282 -14.76 -3.08 -8.50
CA LYS A 282 -14.35 -2.47 -9.77
C LYS A 282 -14.45 -0.96 -9.70
N GLY A 283 -13.68 -0.30 -10.56
CA GLY A 283 -13.77 1.13 -10.78
C GLY A 283 -13.41 1.95 -9.56
N LEU A 284 -14.23 2.97 -9.33
CA LEU A 284 -14.06 3.93 -8.24
C LEU A 284 -14.00 3.27 -6.86
N TYR A 285 -14.85 2.26 -6.60
CA TYR A 285 -14.89 1.58 -5.30
C TYR A 285 -13.59 0.85 -4.98
N ARG A 286 -13.00 0.18 -5.99
CA ARG A 286 -11.71 -0.50 -5.85
C ARG A 286 -10.58 0.47 -5.50
N THR A 287 -10.56 1.59 -6.20
CA THR A 287 -9.53 2.64 -6.00
C THR A 287 -9.62 3.23 -4.60
N ILE A 288 -10.83 3.64 -4.16
CA ILE A 288 -11.04 4.24 -2.84
C ILE A 288 -10.70 3.25 -1.72
N LEU A 289 -11.19 2.01 -1.82
CA LEU A 289 -10.97 1.01 -0.76
C LEU A 289 -9.48 0.66 -0.62
N THR A 290 -8.77 0.54 -1.75
CA THR A 290 -7.31 0.32 -1.76
C THR A 290 -6.57 1.47 -1.11
N CYS A 291 -6.92 2.72 -1.45
CA CYS A 291 -6.30 3.90 -0.87
C CYS A 291 -6.58 4.01 0.64
N PHE A 292 -7.80 3.73 1.06
CA PHE A 292 -8.19 3.73 2.47
C PHE A 292 -7.39 2.72 3.29
N LEU A 293 -7.24 1.49 2.79
CA LEU A 293 -6.43 0.45 3.45
C LEU A 293 -4.95 0.86 3.58
N ALA A 294 -4.39 1.48 2.55
CA ALA A 294 -3.02 1.97 2.57
C ALA A 294 -2.83 3.10 3.61
N ILE A 295 -3.75 4.07 3.66
CA ILE A 295 -3.74 5.16 4.64
C ILE A 295 -3.91 4.63 6.07
N LEU A 296 -4.78 3.64 6.27
CA LEU A 296 -4.99 3.01 7.57
C LEU A 296 -3.70 2.35 8.06
N CYS A 297 -3.03 1.57 7.21
CA CYS A 297 -1.73 0.96 7.53
C CYS A 297 -0.68 2.01 7.91
N CYS A 298 -0.54 3.06 7.11
CA CYS A 298 0.44 4.10 7.36
C CYS A 298 0.15 4.86 8.66
N SER A 299 -1.13 5.14 8.94
CA SER A 299 -1.57 5.87 10.13
C SER A 299 -1.35 5.06 11.40
N VAL A 300 -1.71 3.77 11.39
CA VAL A 300 -1.43 2.88 12.52
C VAL A 300 0.07 2.73 12.75
N ALA A 301 0.86 2.54 11.68
CA ALA A 301 2.31 2.47 11.80
C ALA A 301 2.90 3.76 12.39
N LEU A 302 2.47 4.93 11.91
CA LEU A 302 2.94 6.21 12.42
C LEU A 302 2.59 6.40 13.90
N VAL A 303 1.32 6.19 14.26
CA VAL A 303 0.83 6.39 15.63
C VAL A 303 1.45 5.39 16.59
N CYS A 304 1.50 4.10 16.28
CA CYS A 304 2.02 3.09 17.19
C CYS A 304 3.54 3.21 17.38
N LEU A 305 4.30 3.50 16.32
CA LEU A 305 5.76 3.46 16.38
C LEU A 305 6.38 4.79 16.83
N PHE A 306 5.71 5.90 16.56
CA PHE A 306 6.21 7.24 16.85
C PHE A 306 5.36 8.01 17.85
N GLY A 307 4.06 7.70 17.99
CA GLY A 307 3.17 8.35 18.97
C GLY A 307 3.71 8.31 20.40
N PRO A 308 4.14 7.15 20.95
CA PRO A 308 4.73 7.08 22.29
C PRO A 308 5.98 7.96 22.44
N LYS A 309 6.81 8.06 21.39
CA LYS A 309 8.05 8.85 21.39
C LYS A 309 7.73 10.35 21.36
N LEU A 310 6.80 10.76 20.51
CA LEU A 310 6.35 12.15 20.44
C LEU A 310 5.65 12.58 21.72
N TYR A 311 4.85 11.69 22.33
CA TYR A 311 4.21 11.97 23.61
C TYR A 311 5.23 12.31 24.71
N ILE A 312 6.31 11.51 24.83
CA ILE A 312 7.38 11.80 25.79
C ILE A 312 8.08 13.12 25.46
N ILE A 313 8.36 13.38 24.18
CA ILE A 313 9.04 14.58 23.70
C ILE A 313 8.25 15.87 24.01
N PHE A 314 6.93 15.87 23.82
CA PHE A 314 6.09 17.06 23.98
C PHE A 314 5.55 17.23 25.41
N PHE A 315 5.12 16.15 26.06
CA PHE A 315 4.39 16.22 27.32
C PHE A 315 5.21 15.81 28.55
N ARG A 316 6.41 15.23 28.37
CA ARG A 316 7.28 14.77 29.46
C ARG A 316 8.76 15.18 29.23
N PRO A 317 9.07 16.47 28.98
CA PRO A 317 10.44 16.93 28.71
C PRO A 317 11.42 16.63 29.86
N GLU A 318 10.94 16.55 31.10
CA GLU A 318 11.73 16.20 32.29
C GLU A 318 12.40 14.82 32.17
N LYS A 319 11.76 13.87 31.49
CA LYS A 319 12.30 12.52 31.24
C LYS A 319 13.38 12.50 30.17
N THR A 320 13.54 13.60 29.43
CA THR A 320 14.46 13.72 28.30
C THR A 320 15.85 14.21 28.75
N ASN A 321 15.94 14.88 29.91
CA ASN A 321 17.12 15.61 30.39
C ASN A 321 17.98 14.87 31.43
N HIS A 322 17.59 13.68 31.91
CA HIS A 322 18.44 12.92 32.82
C HIS A 322 19.65 12.33 32.07
N THR A 323 20.78 13.03 32.14
CA THR A 323 22.11 12.54 31.78
C THR A 323 22.45 11.30 32.60
N CYS A 324 22.71 10.17 31.92
CA CYS A 324 23.25 8.96 32.55
C CYS A 324 24.64 9.23 33.14
N PRO A 325 24.94 8.86 34.40
CA PRO A 325 26.30 8.83 34.92
C PRO A 325 27.15 7.82 34.13
N ARG A 326 28.37 8.20 33.73
CA ARG A 326 29.34 7.28 33.10
C ARG A 326 29.82 6.27 34.17
N LEU A 327 29.38 5.02 34.10
CA LEU A 327 30.09 3.93 34.77
C LEU A 327 31.09 3.29 33.80
N ASN A 328 32.36 3.30 34.19
CA ASN A 328 33.45 2.60 33.52
C ASN A 328 33.20 1.08 33.56
N GLN A 329 32.62 0.51 32.50
CA GLN A 329 32.86 -0.87 32.03
C GLN A 329 32.03 -1.16 30.77
N GLY A 330 32.66 -1.04 29.60
CA GLY A 330 32.59 -1.95 28.44
C GLY A 330 31.28 -2.47 27.84
N LEU A 331 30.09 -2.15 28.34
CA LEU A 331 28.80 -2.51 27.76
C LEU A 331 27.85 -1.30 27.81
N GLU A 332 27.34 -0.85 26.66
CA GLU A 332 26.25 0.13 26.56
C GLU A 332 24.91 -0.48 27.05
N LEU A 333 24.81 -0.86 28.33
CA LEU A 333 23.56 -1.24 29.00
C LEU A 333 22.76 -0.02 29.48
N CYS A 334 23.35 1.17 29.52
CA CYS A 334 22.69 2.41 29.99
C CYS A 334 21.70 3.04 29.00
N ALA A 335 21.73 2.70 27.70
CA ALA A 335 20.67 3.13 26.78
C ALA A 335 19.35 2.36 27.01
N HIS A 336 19.41 1.24 27.74
CA HIS A 336 18.39 0.21 27.75
C HIS A 336 17.62 0.13 29.08
N ASN A 337 18.19 0.60 30.20
CA ASN A 337 17.53 0.56 31.53
C ASN A 337 16.89 1.90 31.96
N THR A 338 17.18 3.01 31.28
CA THR A 338 16.69 4.34 31.69
C THR A 338 15.36 4.72 31.04
N VAL A 339 14.96 4.08 29.92
CA VAL A 339 13.58 4.20 29.41
C VAL A 339 12.60 3.36 30.25
N VAL A 340 13.14 2.34 30.91
CA VAL A 340 12.41 1.26 31.56
C VAL A 340 11.86 1.63 32.95
N ARG A 341 12.47 2.60 33.64
CA ARG A 341 12.09 2.95 35.01
C ARG A 341 11.07 4.07 35.13
N PHE A 342 10.49 4.55 34.03
CA PHE A 342 9.86 5.89 34.01
C PHE A 342 8.48 5.99 33.35
N LEU A 343 7.66 4.95 33.29
CA LEU A 343 6.21 5.10 33.13
C LEU A 343 5.53 4.16 34.14
N PRO A 344 4.47 4.63 34.83
CA PRO A 344 3.92 4.01 36.03
C PRO A 344 3.42 2.59 35.81
#